data_AF-E6SM30-F1
#
_entry.id   AF-E6SM30-F1
#
_cell.length_a   1.000
_cell.length_b   1.000
_cell.length_c   1.000
_cell.angle_alpha   90.00
_cell.angle_beta   90.00
_cell.angle_gamma   90.00
#
_symmetry.space_group_name_H-M   'P 1'
#
loop_
_entity.id
_entity.type
_entity.pdbx_description
1 polymer ?
#
loop_
_entity_poly.entity_id
_entity_poly.type
_entity_poly.pdbx_seq_one_letter_code
_entity_poly.pdbx_strand_id
1 'polypeptide(L)'
;MAARAEKQRQSRPAGPAPQPGQGAAPDPGRAAGFAGSVDGGGAGMPGTAGDPGEAGPAARPAADDPGAAGGGPHGDAGETPARASGPGAAGTPGGDAGSPAGPPEPARVPDVAIRRLPVYLRALEELRAEDHEIVSSADLAARTGYSSEQIRKDLAYFGAFGTRGVGYRIDVLVDRLRHILGLDREVPIALVGAGHLGTALARYNRTRHRDVRIVAIFDSDPRRIGDEIEGLAIQPADAMEATIRQAGIKLAVIAVPAAAAQQVARRLVAAGVEAILNFAPVTLQVPPGVVVQNIDLTLELQSLAYYIRPEPATG
;
A
#
# COMPACT_ATOMS: atom_id res chain seq x y z
N MET A 1 -62.68 -14.98 66.39
CA MET A 1 -62.65 -16.46 66.49
C MET A 1 -61.50 -16.98 65.64
N ALA A 2 -60.94 -18.11 66.07
CA ALA A 2 -59.91 -19.01 65.49
C ALA A 2 -59.62 -18.88 63.97
N ALA A 3 -58.39 -18.85 63.45
CA ALA A 3 -57.11 -19.55 63.75
C ALA A 3 -56.93 -20.93 63.05
N ARG A 4 -56.10 -20.94 61.98
CA ARG A 4 -55.32 -22.04 61.33
C ARG A 4 -54.74 -21.48 60.01
N ALA A 5 -53.51 -21.72 59.55
CA ALA A 5 -52.31 -22.39 60.08
C ALA A 5 -51.07 -21.77 59.34
N GLU A 6 -49.91 -21.51 59.98
CA GLU A 6 -48.71 -22.39 60.02
C GLU A 6 -48.18 -22.73 58.60
N LYS A 7 -46.96 -22.44 58.09
CA LYS A 7 -45.57 -22.26 58.62
C LYS A 7 -44.71 -21.69 57.45
N GLN A 8 -43.66 -20.86 57.54
CA GLN A 8 -42.33 -21.09 58.15
C GLN A 8 -41.44 -19.80 58.21
N ARG A 9 -40.72 -19.67 59.34
CA ARG A 9 -39.34 -19.14 59.56
C ARG A 9 -38.91 -17.70 59.17
N GLN A 10 -38.51 -16.99 60.24
CA GLN A 10 -37.62 -15.81 60.32
C GLN A 10 -36.17 -16.18 59.87
N SER A 11 -35.21 -15.28 59.59
CA SER A 11 -34.76 -14.12 60.39
C SER A 11 -33.92 -13.05 59.62
N ARG A 12 -33.87 -11.83 60.19
CA ARG A 12 -33.14 -10.57 59.80
C ARG A 12 -31.58 -10.71 59.91
N PRO A 13 -30.69 -9.69 59.69
CA PRO A 13 -30.91 -8.23 59.51
C PRO A 13 -29.96 -7.43 58.55
N ALA A 14 -30.18 -6.10 58.45
CA ALA A 14 -29.14 -5.05 58.37
C ALA A 14 -29.72 -3.66 58.74
N GLY A 15 -28.89 -2.74 59.25
CA GLY A 15 -29.26 -1.35 59.61
C GLY A 15 -28.71 -0.29 58.64
N PRO A 16 -28.97 1.01 58.86
CA PRO A 16 -28.68 2.08 57.89
C PRO A 16 -27.20 2.52 57.84
N ALA A 17 -26.83 3.17 56.74
CA ALA A 17 -25.46 3.45 56.31
C ALA A 17 -24.83 4.74 56.92
N PRO A 18 -23.48 4.82 56.96
CA PRO A 18 -22.73 6.05 57.24
C PRO A 18 -22.40 6.87 55.98
N GLN A 19 -22.22 8.19 56.14
CA GLN A 19 -21.58 9.06 55.14
C GLN A 19 -20.07 9.20 55.42
N PRO A 20 -19.25 9.49 54.39
CA PRO A 20 -18.33 10.62 54.55
C PRO A 20 -17.99 11.41 53.26
N GLY A 21 -17.52 12.65 53.44
CA GLY A 21 -16.39 13.20 52.67
C GLY A 21 -16.69 14.06 51.44
N GLN A 22 -16.58 15.39 51.60
CA GLN A 22 -16.37 16.32 50.48
C GLN A 22 -14.88 16.34 50.08
N GLY A 23 -14.59 16.43 48.78
CA GLY A 23 -13.24 16.63 48.25
C GLY A 23 -13.31 17.12 46.81
N ALA A 24 -12.80 18.33 46.54
CA ALA A 24 -12.93 19.00 45.25
C ALA A 24 -11.87 18.54 44.22
N ALA A 25 -12.13 18.85 42.94
CA ALA A 25 -11.28 18.52 41.81
C ALA A 25 -9.98 19.37 41.75
N PRO A 26 -8.97 18.92 40.97
CA PRO A 26 -7.94 19.77 40.41
C PRO A 26 -8.11 19.98 38.89
N ASP A 27 -7.92 21.23 38.46
CA ASP A 27 -7.59 21.65 37.09
C ASP A 27 -6.31 22.54 37.18
N PRO A 28 -5.74 23.16 36.13
CA PRO A 28 -4.53 22.61 35.52
C PRO A 28 -3.29 23.54 35.57
N GLY A 29 -2.11 22.94 35.41
CA GLY A 29 -0.98 23.59 34.72
C GLY A 29 0.24 24.06 35.54
N ARG A 30 1.37 24.12 34.81
CA ARG A 30 2.68 24.76 35.10
C ARG A 30 3.58 24.22 36.23
N ALA A 31 4.57 23.44 35.78
CA ALA A 31 5.99 23.83 35.72
C ALA A 31 6.67 24.50 36.94
N ALA A 32 7.48 23.70 37.65
CA ALA A 32 8.85 24.00 38.10
C ALA A 32 9.53 22.62 38.28
N GLY A 33 10.81 22.39 38.03
CA GLY A 33 11.95 23.29 38.16
C GLY A 33 12.73 22.89 39.40
N PHE A 34 13.69 21.98 39.27
CA PHE A 34 14.68 21.70 40.31
C PHE A 34 16.09 21.87 39.75
N ALA A 35 16.82 22.80 40.37
CA ALA A 35 18.20 23.15 40.04
C ALA A 35 19.15 22.59 41.10
N GLY A 36 20.44 22.52 40.74
CA GLY A 36 21.56 22.26 41.65
C GLY A 36 22.65 21.43 40.95
N SER A 37 23.67 22.02 40.30
CA SER A 37 24.87 22.72 40.85
C SER A 37 25.82 21.75 41.59
N VAL A 38 27.16 21.73 41.48
CA VAL A 38 28.26 22.43 40.73
C VAL A 38 29.53 21.54 40.90
N ASP A 39 30.70 21.65 40.24
CA ASP A 39 31.32 22.50 39.20
C ASP A 39 32.46 21.66 38.53
N GLY A 40 33.36 22.11 37.63
CA GLY A 40 33.58 23.41 36.98
C GLY A 40 34.92 23.48 36.21
N GLY A 41 35.07 24.50 35.34
CA GLY A 41 36.35 24.94 34.72
C GLY A 41 36.92 24.11 33.55
N GLY A 42 37.48 24.71 32.48
CA GLY A 42 37.53 26.13 32.12
C GLY A 42 38.33 26.43 30.82
N ALA A 43 38.04 27.59 30.21
CA ALA A 43 38.84 28.43 29.28
C ALA A 43 39.61 27.82 28.07
N GLY A 44 39.41 28.40 26.86
CA GLY A 44 40.34 28.24 25.74
C GLY A 44 39.84 28.61 24.32
N MET A 45 39.68 29.91 24.01
CA MET A 45 39.55 30.45 22.64
C MET A 45 40.57 31.59 22.47
N PRO A 46 41.22 31.73 21.29
CA PRO A 46 40.84 32.77 20.31
C PRO A 46 40.98 32.27 18.83
N GLY A 47 40.66 32.99 17.76
CA GLY A 47 40.03 34.31 17.59
C GLY A 47 40.14 34.82 16.14
N THR A 48 39.00 35.22 15.55
CA THR A 48 38.77 36.21 14.47
C THR A 48 39.69 36.36 13.22
N ALA A 49 39.03 36.23 12.06
CA ALA A 49 38.97 37.17 10.91
C ALA A 49 40.13 37.28 9.88
N GLY A 50 39.74 37.17 8.59
CA GLY A 50 40.53 37.52 7.41
C GLY A 50 39.84 37.09 6.10
N ASP A 51 39.38 38.06 5.31
CA ASP A 51 38.72 37.95 3.98
C ASP A 51 39.00 39.29 3.24
N PRO A 52 38.94 39.44 1.89
CA PRO A 52 38.74 38.45 0.82
C PRO A 52 39.89 38.38 -0.21
N GLY A 53 39.78 37.47 -1.18
CA GLY A 53 40.61 37.45 -2.40
C GLY A 53 39.83 36.96 -3.62
N GLU A 54 39.64 37.83 -4.61
CA GLU A 54 38.94 37.53 -5.87
C GLU A 54 39.67 36.47 -6.71
N ALA A 55 38.92 35.55 -7.31
CA ALA A 55 39.36 34.76 -8.46
C ALA A 55 38.20 34.59 -9.45
N GLY A 56 38.34 35.18 -10.64
CA GLY A 56 37.34 35.11 -11.70
C GLY A 56 37.26 33.74 -12.41
N PRO A 57 36.26 33.54 -13.29
CA PRO A 57 35.98 32.24 -13.89
C PRO A 57 36.99 31.87 -14.99
N ALA A 58 37.60 30.69 -14.88
CA ALA A 58 38.42 30.10 -15.93
C ALA A 58 37.57 29.34 -16.96
N ALA A 59 37.97 29.43 -18.23
CA ALA A 59 37.13 29.07 -19.38
C ALA A 59 37.02 27.55 -19.66
N ARG A 60 35.96 27.20 -20.41
CA ARG A 60 35.84 25.93 -21.14
C ARG A 60 36.91 25.85 -22.25
N PRO A 61 37.49 24.69 -22.55
CA PRO A 61 37.99 24.38 -23.88
C PRO A 61 36.85 23.83 -24.76
N ALA A 62 36.86 24.20 -26.03
CA ALA A 62 36.12 23.53 -27.10
C ALA A 62 37.06 22.60 -27.87
N ALA A 63 36.51 21.51 -28.42
CA ALA A 63 37.06 20.69 -29.49
C ALA A 63 35.83 20.00 -30.12
N ASP A 64 35.35 20.44 -31.27
CA ASP A 64 35.87 20.16 -32.63
C ASP A 64 35.25 18.89 -33.21
N ASP A 65 34.20 19.13 -34.00
CA ASP A 65 33.63 18.24 -35.01
C ASP A 65 34.48 18.36 -36.29
N PRO A 66 34.79 17.23 -36.95
CA PRO A 66 34.70 17.27 -38.41
C PRO A 66 34.03 16.02 -39.01
N GLY A 67 32.85 16.24 -39.59
CA GLY A 67 32.78 16.39 -41.05
C GLY A 67 32.52 15.12 -41.89
N ALA A 68 31.25 15.00 -42.28
CA ALA A 68 30.67 14.34 -43.47
C ALA A 68 31.59 13.84 -44.62
N ALA A 69 31.17 12.74 -45.29
CA ALA A 69 30.57 12.81 -46.65
C ALA A 69 30.33 11.45 -47.35
N GLY A 70 29.23 11.35 -48.13
CA GLY A 70 29.04 10.45 -49.29
C GLY A 70 28.73 8.96 -49.00
N GLY A 71 27.85 8.28 -49.75
CA GLY A 71 26.97 8.69 -50.85
C GLY A 71 26.18 7.48 -51.41
N GLY A 72 25.04 7.70 -52.08
CA GLY A 72 24.41 6.68 -52.95
C GLY A 72 25.09 6.60 -54.34
N PRO A 73 24.43 6.14 -55.43
CA PRO A 73 22.98 5.81 -55.57
C PRO A 73 22.61 4.66 -56.58
N HIS A 74 21.30 4.50 -56.84
CA HIS A 74 20.63 4.06 -58.10
C HIS A 74 20.46 2.58 -58.55
N GLY A 75 19.36 2.38 -59.31
CA GLY A 75 18.91 1.16 -60.02
C GLY A 75 17.62 0.58 -59.42
N ASP A 76 16.37 0.85 -59.83
CA ASP A 76 15.68 1.29 -61.07
C ASP A 76 15.04 0.19 -61.96
N ALA A 77 13.80 0.49 -62.38
CA ALA A 77 12.96 0.01 -63.49
C ALA A 77 12.68 -1.49 -63.81
N GLY A 78 11.40 -1.74 -64.14
CA GLY A 78 10.96 -2.74 -65.14
C GLY A 78 10.67 -4.17 -64.64
N GLU A 79 9.74 -4.94 -65.24
CA GLU A 79 8.76 -4.65 -66.29
C GLU A 79 7.67 -5.75 -66.31
N THR A 80 6.50 -5.50 -66.94
CA THR A 80 5.39 -6.47 -67.07
C THR A 80 5.10 -6.77 -68.55
N PRO A 81 4.82 -8.03 -68.92
CA PRO A 81 3.75 -8.33 -69.89
C PRO A 81 2.77 -9.39 -69.34
N ALA A 82 1.44 -9.23 -69.35
CA ALA A 82 0.53 -9.37 -70.51
C ALA A 82 0.45 -10.81 -71.05
N ARG A 83 -0.69 -11.43 -71.43
CA ARG A 83 -2.15 -11.28 -71.26
C ARG A 83 -2.79 -12.33 -72.21
N ALA A 84 -3.76 -13.13 -71.76
CA ALA A 84 -4.78 -13.80 -72.58
C ALA A 84 -5.94 -14.21 -71.63
N SER A 85 -7.18 -13.71 -71.72
CA SER A 85 -8.21 -13.91 -72.77
C SER A 85 -8.61 -15.40 -72.90
N GLY A 86 -9.80 -15.90 -72.55
CA GLY A 86 -11.10 -15.42 -72.00
C GLY A 86 -12.08 -16.65 -72.03
N PRO A 87 -13.43 -16.54 -71.99
CA PRO A 87 -14.33 -15.55 -71.38
C PRO A 87 -15.46 -16.17 -70.49
N GLY A 88 -16.08 -15.35 -69.63
CA GLY A 88 -17.54 -15.35 -69.37
C GLY A 88 -18.23 -16.39 -68.47
N ALA A 89 -18.65 -15.97 -67.26
CA ALA A 89 -19.99 -16.19 -66.70
C ALA A 89 -20.23 -15.25 -65.49
N ALA A 90 -21.47 -14.82 -65.25
CA ALA A 90 -21.81 -13.84 -64.21
C ALA A 90 -22.14 -14.48 -62.84
N GLY A 91 -21.81 -13.77 -61.75
CA GLY A 91 -22.19 -14.14 -60.38
C GLY A 91 -21.81 -13.07 -59.36
N THR A 92 -22.80 -12.43 -58.74
CA THR A 92 -22.65 -11.33 -57.76
C THR A 92 -22.20 -11.85 -56.39
N PRO A 93 -21.41 -11.10 -55.59
CA PRO A 93 -20.76 -11.62 -54.38
C PRO A 93 -21.48 -11.29 -53.05
N GLY A 94 -21.05 -11.97 -51.99
CA GLY A 94 -20.85 -11.34 -50.67
C GLY A 94 -21.72 -11.85 -49.51
N GLY A 95 -21.07 -12.05 -48.35
CA GLY A 95 -21.73 -12.09 -47.04
C GLY A 95 -21.55 -13.39 -46.27
N ASP A 96 -20.34 -13.66 -45.80
CA ASP A 96 -20.08 -14.79 -44.88
C ASP A 96 -20.87 -14.57 -43.58
N ALA A 97 -21.91 -15.38 -43.37
CA ALA A 97 -22.79 -15.26 -42.21
C ALA A 97 -22.02 -15.59 -40.92
N GLY A 98 -22.06 -14.68 -39.95
CA GLY A 98 -21.18 -14.72 -38.79
C GLY A 98 -21.37 -15.96 -37.91
N SER A 99 -20.24 -16.49 -37.44
CA SER A 99 -20.22 -17.39 -36.28
C SER A 99 -20.97 -16.74 -35.11
N PRO A 100 -21.83 -17.49 -34.38
CA PRO A 100 -22.47 -16.96 -33.20
C PRO A 100 -21.40 -16.59 -32.16
N ALA A 101 -21.41 -15.34 -31.72
CA ALA A 101 -20.59 -14.90 -30.60
C ALA A 101 -20.91 -15.80 -29.39
N GLY A 102 -19.87 -16.38 -28.78
CA GLY A 102 -20.00 -17.12 -27.55
C GLY A 102 -20.60 -16.26 -26.43
N PRO A 103 -21.08 -16.87 -25.33
CA PRO A 103 -21.54 -16.10 -24.17
C PRO A 103 -20.42 -15.13 -23.73
N PRO A 104 -20.76 -13.88 -23.35
CA PRO A 104 -19.76 -12.90 -22.96
C PRO A 104 -18.93 -13.45 -21.79
N GLU A 105 -17.60 -13.44 -21.93
CA GLU A 105 -16.72 -13.86 -20.85
C GLU A 105 -17.01 -13.06 -19.57
N PRO A 106 -16.90 -13.68 -18.38
CA PRO A 106 -17.17 -12.99 -17.13
C PRO A 106 -16.28 -11.75 -17.03
N ALA A 107 -16.91 -10.57 -16.94
CA ALA A 107 -16.23 -9.29 -17.03
C ALA A 107 -15.08 -9.20 -16.02
N ARG A 108 -13.84 -9.31 -16.52
CA ARG A 108 -12.62 -9.27 -15.70
C ARG A 108 -12.61 -7.98 -14.89
N VAL A 109 -12.65 -8.11 -13.57
CA VAL A 109 -12.66 -6.97 -12.66
C VAL A 109 -11.40 -6.12 -12.88
N PRO A 110 -11.51 -4.80 -13.07
CA PRO A 110 -10.34 -3.94 -13.24
C PRO A 110 -9.48 -3.88 -11.97
N ASP A 111 -8.16 -4.06 -12.11
CA ASP A 111 -7.20 -3.97 -10.99
C ASP A 111 -7.33 -2.67 -10.17
N VAL A 112 -7.72 -1.56 -10.84
CA VAL A 112 -7.94 -0.26 -10.20
C VAL A 112 -9.14 -0.29 -9.23
N ALA A 113 -10.19 -1.07 -9.53
CA ALA A 113 -11.30 -1.28 -8.60
C ALA A 113 -10.88 -2.13 -7.40
N ILE A 114 -10.10 -3.20 -7.64
CA ILE A 114 -9.54 -4.06 -6.58
C ILE A 114 -8.68 -3.22 -5.62
N ARG A 115 -7.81 -2.34 -6.15
CA ARG A 115 -6.97 -1.43 -5.35
C ARG A 115 -7.74 -0.43 -4.48
N ARG A 116 -9.01 -0.14 -4.79
CA ARG A 116 -9.86 0.76 -3.99
C ARG A 116 -10.64 0.05 -2.89
N LEU A 117 -10.86 -1.26 -2.98
CA LEU A 117 -11.59 -2.02 -1.96
C LEU A 117 -11.03 -1.87 -0.53
N PRO A 118 -9.70 -1.87 -0.29
CA PRO A 118 -9.16 -1.64 1.06
C PRO A 118 -9.49 -0.25 1.63
N VAL A 119 -9.66 0.76 0.77
CA VAL A 119 -10.07 2.11 1.18
C VAL A 119 -11.55 2.12 1.59
N TYR A 120 -12.41 1.44 0.83
CA TYR A 120 -13.81 1.26 1.18
C TYR A 120 -13.97 0.46 2.49
N LEU A 121 -13.24 -0.65 2.63
CA LEU A 121 -13.23 -1.47 3.84
C LEU A 121 -12.83 -0.65 5.07
N ARG A 122 -11.77 0.16 5.00
CA ARG A 122 -11.37 1.03 6.11
C ARG A 122 -12.46 2.01 6.53
N ALA A 123 -13.06 2.72 5.57
CA ALA A 123 -14.15 3.68 5.85
C ALA A 123 -15.40 3.01 6.43
N LEU A 124 -15.68 1.76 6.05
CA LEU A 124 -16.77 0.95 6.60
C LEU A 124 -16.46 0.44 8.02
N GLU A 125 -15.21 0.04 8.30
CA GLU A 125 -14.78 -0.36 9.63
C GLU A 125 -14.78 0.82 10.61
N GLU A 126 -14.41 2.03 10.15
CA GLU A 126 -14.57 3.30 10.87
C GLU A 126 -16.07 3.55 11.20
N LEU A 127 -16.95 3.53 10.20
CA LEU A 127 -18.40 3.70 10.38
C LEU A 127 -19.03 2.65 11.31
N ARG A 128 -18.57 1.40 11.26
CA ARG A 128 -19.02 0.32 12.15
C ARG A 128 -18.60 0.55 13.59
N ALA A 129 -17.41 1.13 13.82
CA ALA A 129 -16.95 1.51 15.15
C ALA A 129 -17.66 2.76 15.70
N GLU A 130 -18.36 3.51 14.83
CA GLU A 130 -19.27 4.62 15.15
C GLU A 130 -20.73 4.16 15.28
N ASP A 131 -20.99 2.84 15.40
CA ASP A 131 -22.31 2.21 15.54
C ASP A 131 -23.31 2.48 14.38
N HIS A 132 -22.82 2.84 13.19
CA HIS A 132 -23.67 2.94 12.00
C HIS A 132 -24.04 1.56 11.42
N GLU A 133 -25.33 1.30 11.17
CA GLU A 133 -25.81 0.07 10.52
C GLU A 133 -25.88 0.14 8.98
N ILE A 134 -26.13 1.33 8.44
CA ILE A 134 -26.38 1.59 7.01
C ILE A 134 -25.53 2.76 6.55
N VAL A 135 -24.99 2.67 5.33
CA VAL A 135 -24.24 3.74 4.66
C VAL A 135 -24.71 3.95 3.22
N SER A 136 -24.76 5.19 2.74
CA SER A 136 -25.01 5.49 1.32
C SER A 136 -23.70 5.58 0.53
N SER A 137 -23.79 5.60 -0.82
CA SER A 137 -22.60 5.90 -1.64
C SER A 137 -22.08 7.32 -1.44
N ALA A 138 -22.91 8.26 -0.95
CA ALA A 138 -22.53 9.64 -0.70
C ALA A 138 -21.69 9.77 0.57
N ASP A 139 -22.03 9.02 1.61
CA ASP A 139 -21.27 9.02 2.87
C ASP A 139 -19.89 8.35 2.66
N LEU A 140 -19.85 7.23 1.91
CA LEU A 140 -18.58 6.62 1.49
C LEU A 140 -17.76 7.56 0.59
N ALA A 141 -18.39 8.34 -0.29
CA ALA A 141 -17.70 9.33 -1.11
C ALA A 141 -17.03 10.41 -0.25
N ALA A 142 -17.76 10.95 0.74
CA ALA A 142 -17.24 11.94 1.67
C ALA A 142 -16.03 11.44 2.49
N ARG A 143 -16.02 10.16 2.90
CA ARG A 143 -14.92 9.57 3.68
C ARG A 143 -13.73 9.09 2.85
N THR A 144 -13.91 8.76 1.57
CA THR A 144 -12.87 8.12 0.74
C THR A 144 -12.31 8.98 -0.38
N GLY A 145 -12.95 10.13 -0.69
CA GLY A 145 -12.52 11.02 -1.77
C GLY A 145 -12.87 10.54 -3.19
N TYR A 146 -13.53 9.38 -3.33
CA TYR A 146 -14.06 8.88 -4.61
C TYR A 146 -15.49 9.34 -4.84
N SER A 147 -15.92 9.46 -6.11
CA SER A 147 -17.31 9.79 -6.40
C SER A 147 -18.27 8.64 -6.06
N SER A 148 -19.50 8.99 -5.70
CA SER A 148 -20.60 8.03 -5.49
C SER A 148 -20.79 7.08 -6.68
N GLU A 149 -20.62 7.60 -7.90
CA GLU A 149 -20.74 6.86 -9.15
C GLU A 149 -19.64 5.81 -9.27
N GLN A 150 -18.40 6.17 -8.92
CA GLN A 150 -17.27 5.24 -8.95
C GLN A 150 -17.42 4.14 -7.90
N ILE A 151 -17.86 4.49 -6.69
CA ILE A 151 -18.11 3.52 -5.60
C ILE A 151 -19.19 2.52 -6.00
N ARG A 152 -20.32 3.01 -6.54
CA ARG A 152 -21.40 2.13 -7.05
C ARG A 152 -20.90 1.22 -8.17
N LYS A 153 -20.10 1.74 -9.10
CA LYS A 153 -19.52 0.96 -10.22
C LYS A 153 -18.55 -0.11 -9.73
N ASP A 154 -17.71 0.22 -8.75
CA ASP A 154 -16.72 -0.70 -8.20
C ASP A 154 -17.38 -1.85 -7.45
N LEU A 155 -18.33 -1.54 -6.57
CA LEU A 155 -19.08 -2.56 -5.84
C LEU A 155 -19.89 -3.45 -6.80
N ALA A 156 -20.48 -2.89 -7.86
CA ALA A 156 -21.25 -3.66 -8.84
C ALA A 156 -20.47 -4.79 -9.53
N TYR A 157 -19.14 -4.72 -9.64
CA TYR A 157 -18.32 -5.81 -10.19
C TYR A 157 -18.35 -7.10 -9.34
N PHE A 158 -18.68 -7.01 -8.04
CA PHE A 158 -18.60 -8.14 -7.11
C PHE A 158 -19.97 -8.65 -6.63
N GLY A 159 -21.06 -8.08 -7.17
CA GLY A 159 -22.44 -8.41 -6.83
C GLY A 159 -23.33 -7.18 -6.57
N ALA A 160 -24.58 -7.43 -6.16
CA ALA A 160 -25.49 -6.39 -5.70
C ALA A 160 -25.41 -6.26 -4.17
N PHE A 161 -24.83 -5.16 -3.68
CA PHE A 161 -24.53 -4.96 -2.25
C PHE A 161 -25.57 -4.15 -1.47
N GLY A 162 -26.54 -3.54 -2.16
CA GLY A 162 -27.45 -2.59 -1.52
C GLY A 162 -28.78 -2.48 -2.27
N THR A 163 -29.79 -1.97 -1.55
CA THR A 163 -31.12 -1.73 -2.10
C THR A 163 -31.19 -0.27 -2.58
N ARG A 164 -31.71 -0.06 -3.80
CA ARG A 164 -31.84 1.28 -4.39
C ARG A 164 -32.70 2.17 -3.48
N GLY A 165 -32.13 3.29 -3.02
CA GLY A 165 -32.79 4.21 -2.10
C GLY A 165 -32.64 3.91 -0.61
N VAL A 166 -32.00 2.79 -0.24
CA VAL A 166 -31.73 2.42 1.17
C VAL A 166 -30.24 2.53 1.50
N GLY A 167 -29.36 2.15 0.58
CA GLY A 167 -27.91 2.09 0.80
C GLY A 167 -27.40 0.66 1.05
N TYR A 168 -26.27 0.56 1.74
CA TYR A 168 -25.57 -0.69 2.04
C TYR A 168 -25.64 -0.99 3.53
N ARG A 169 -25.94 -2.25 3.91
CA ARG A 169 -25.74 -2.73 5.29
C ARG A 169 -24.23 -2.82 5.54
N ILE A 170 -23.73 -2.13 6.57
CA ILE A 170 -22.29 -2.01 6.81
C ILE A 170 -21.66 -3.38 7.06
N ASP A 171 -22.18 -4.18 8.00
CA ASP A 171 -21.61 -5.50 8.31
C ASP A 171 -21.54 -6.43 7.09
N VAL A 172 -22.64 -6.55 6.35
CA VAL A 172 -22.74 -7.39 5.15
C VAL A 172 -21.72 -6.96 4.09
N LEU A 173 -21.53 -5.66 3.91
CA LEU A 173 -20.56 -5.12 2.96
C LEU A 173 -19.12 -5.33 3.47
N VAL A 174 -18.85 -5.13 4.76
CA VAL A 174 -17.53 -5.40 5.37
C VAL A 174 -17.14 -6.87 5.19
N ASP A 175 -17.98 -7.80 5.63
CA ASP A 175 -17.68 -9.23 5.56
C ASP A 175 -17.45 -9.68 4.12
N ARG A 176 -18.27 -9.17 3.18
CA ARG A 176 -18.13 -9.49 1.76
C ARG A 176 -16.87 -8.87 1.14
N LEU A 177 -16.47 -7.65 1.51
CA LEU A 177 -15.21 -7.05 1.05
C LEU A 177 -13.99 -7.77 1.63
N ARG A 178 -14.04 -8.20 2.89
CA ARG A 178 -12.99 -9.03 3.51
C ARG A 178 -12.83 -10.36 2.77
N HIS A 179 -13.94 -11.02 2.44
CA HIS A 179 -13.95 -12.24 1.64
C HIS A 179 -13.33 -12.05 0.24
N ILE A 180 -13.72 -10.98 -0.47
CA ILE A 180 -13.17 -10.64 -1.79
C ILE A 180 -11.66 -10.36 -1.73
N LEU A 181 -11.19 -9.72 -0.66
CA LEU A 181 -9.78 -9.42 -0.43
C LEU A 181 -8.98 -10.60 0.17
N GLY A 182 -9.63 -11.74 0.48
CA GLY A 182 -9.00 -12.90 1.10
C GLY A 182 -8.60 -12.71 2.57
N LEU A 183 -9.22 -11.74 3.26
CA LEU A 183 -8.93 -11.34 4.65
C LEU A 183 -9.76 -12.09 5.70
N ASP A 184 -10.41 -13.19 5.32
CA ASP A 184 -11.13 -14.09 6.24
C ASP A 184 -10.16 -14.96 7.07
N ARG A 185 -8.88 -14.96 6.69
CA ARG A 185 -7.78 -15.68 7.33
C ARG A 185 -6.56 -14.78 7.42
N GLU A 186 -5.62 -15.11 8.29
CA GLU A 186 -4.33 -14.44 8.34
C GLU A 186 -3.55 -14.67 7.04
N VAL A 187 -3.09 -13.58 6.42
CA VAL A 187 -2.22 -13.58 5.24
C VAL A 187 -0.77 -13.40 5.71
N PRO A 188 0.06 -14.46 5.69
CA PRO A 188 1.45 -14.39 6.13
C PRO A 188 2.33 -13.68 5.09
N ILE A 189 3.22 -12.84 5.57
CA ILE A 189 4.16 -12.02 4.80
C ILE A 189 5.61 -12.32 5.21
N ALA A 190 6.49 -12.43 4.20
CA ALA A 190 7.93 -12.32 4.37
C ALA A 190 8.39 -10.86 4.17
N LEU A 191 9.14 -10.30 5.11
CA LEU A 191 9.84 -9.03 4.96
C LEU A 191 11.32 -9.30 4.64
N VAL A 192 11.83 -8.71 3.56
CA VAL A 192 13.27 -8.78 3.21
C VAL A 192 13.89 -7.39 3.30
N GLY A 193 14.94 -7.26 4.10
CA GLY A 193 15.58 -6.00 4.46
C GLY A 193 15.05 -5.47 5.78
N ALA A 194 15.81 -5.69 6.86
CA ALA A 194 15.56 -5.19 8.20
C ALA A 194 16.32 -3.88 8.47
N GLY A 195 16.43 -3.00 7.46
CA GLY A 195 16.91 -1.64 7.62
C GLY A 195 15.90 -0.76 8.40
N HIS A 196 16.11 0.55 8.40
CA HIS A 196 15.21 1.51 9.05
C HIS A 196 13.75 1.37 8.58
N LEU A 197 13.54 1.32 7.26
CA LEU A 197 12.21 1.18 6.66
C LEU A 197 11.57 -0.17 6.99
N GLY A 198 12.27 -1.28 6.81
CA GLY A 198 11.76 -2.62 7.15
C GLY A 198 11.40 -2.76 8.62
N THR A 199 12.23 -2.22 9.52
CA THR A 199 11.95 -2.19 10.96
C THR A 199 10.69 -1.39 11.28
N ALA A 200 10.50 -0.22 10.64
CA ALA A 200 9.29 0.58 10.80
C ALA A 200 8.03 -0.14 10.26
N LEU A 201 8.14 -0.80 9.11
CA LEU A 201 7.05 -1.59 8.50
C LEU A 201 6.65 -2.78 9.39
N ALA A 202 7.61 -3.52 9.97
CA ALA A 202 7.34 -4.62 10.90
C ALA A 202 6.59 -4.15 12.16
N ARG A 203 7.06 -3.06 12.80
CA ARG A 203 6.42 -2.45 13.97
C ARG A 203 5.00 -1.95 13.67
N TYR A 204 4.81 -1.28 12.54
CA TYR A 204 3.50 -0.79 12.12
C TYR A 204 2.53 -1.93 11.79
N ASN A 205 3.01 -2.97 11.08
CA ASN A 205 2.20 -4.14 10.75
C ASN A 205 1.69 -4.87 12.00
N ARG A 206 2.57 -5.08 13.00
CA ARG A 206 2.20 -5.78 14.24
C ARG A 206 1.10 -5.08 15.02
N THR A 207 1.14 -3.75 15.08
CA THR A 207 0.22 -2.93 15.89
C THR A 207 -1.11 -2.64 15.19
N ARG A 208 -1.15 -2.54 13.86
CA ARG A 208 -2.33 -2.04 13.11
C ARG A 208 -3.13 -3.09 12.35
N HIS A 209 -2.52 -4.18 11.90
CA HIS A 209 -3.17 -5.13 10.97
C HIS A 209 -3.29 -6.52 11.60
N ARG A 210 -4.52 -7.01 11.81
CA ARG A 210 -4.75 -8.38 12.28
C ARG A 210 -4.72 -9.42 11.17
N ASP A 211 -5.23 -9.06 10.00
CA ASP A 211 -5.51 -10.00 8.90
C ASP A 211 -4.32 -10.22 7.96
N VAL A 212 -3.32 -9.35 8.02
CA VAL A 212 -2.13 -9.37 7.17
C VAL A 212 -0.92 -9.22 8.09
N ARG A 213 -0.10 -10.26 8.21
CA ARG A 213 0.95 -10.36 9.23
C ARG A 213 2.31 -10.63 8.63
N ILE A 214 3.31 -9.83 8.98
CA ILE A 214 4.70 -10.24 8.81
C ILE A 214 4.97 -11.38 9.80
N VAL A 215 5.45 -12.51 9.28
CA VAL A 215 5.73 -13.74 10.05
C VAL A 215 7.20 -14.19 9.92
N ALA A 216 7.94 -13.64 8.95
CA ALA A 216 9.35 -13.88 8.76
C ALA A 216 10.06 -12.59 8.32
N ILE A 217 11.25 -12.34 8.85
CA ILE A 217 12.09 -11.20 8.51
C ILE A 217 13.47 -11.72 8.11
N PHE A 218 14.01 -11.26 6.99
CA PHE A 218 15.30 -11.69 6.45
C PHE A 218 16.24 -10.50 6.23
N ASP A 219 17.51 -10.66 6.60
CA ASP A 219 18.58 -9.72 6.27
C ASP A 219 19.88 -10.44 5.92
N SER A 220 20.80 -9.73 5.28
CA SER A 220 22.16 -10.19 4.93
C SER A 220 23.25 -9.62 5.84
N ASP A 221 22.97 -8.56 6.62
CA ASP A 221 23.93 -8.00 7.58
C ASP A 221 24.09 -8.93 8.80
N PRO A 222 25.28 -9.52 9.03
CA PRO A 222 25.51 -10.42 10.16
C PRO A 222 25.28 -9.78 11.53
N ARG A 223 25.26 -8.44 11.61
CA ARG A 223 24.98 -7.68 12.85
C ARG A 223 23.49 -7.54 13.16
N ARG A 224 22.62 -7.87 12.20
CA ARG A 224 21.15 -7.84 12.34
C ARG A 224 20.59 -9.24 12.54
N ILE A 225 21.24 -10.27 12.00
CA ILE A 225 20.79 -11.66 12.11
C ILE A 225 20.78 -12.08 13.59
N GLY A 226 19.63 -12.56 14.06
CA GLY A 226 19.39 -12.90 15.46
C GLY A 226 18.81 -11.77 16.33
N ASP A 227 18.83 -10.51 15.88
CA ASP A 227 18.03 -9.45 16.53
C ASP A 227 16.53 -9.79 16.41
N GLU A 228 15.72 -9.30 17.34
CA GLU A 228 14.25 -9.41 17.26
C GLU A 228 13.58 -8.07 16.90
N ILE A 229 12.54 -8.15 16.07
CA ILE A 229 11.60 -7.05 15.84
C ILE A 229 10.20 -7.57 16.16
N GLU A 230 9.54 -7.00 17.18
CA GLU A 230 8.19 -7.40 17.62
C GLU A 230 8.03 -8.90 17.96
N GLY A 231 9.10 -9.53 18.47
CA GLY A 231 9.16 -10.96 18.78
C GLY A 231 9.42 -11.87 17.58
N LEU A 232 9.82 -11.31 16.43
CA LEU A 232 10.29 -12.06 15.26
C LEU A 232 11.80 -11.91 15.12
N ALA A 233 12.52 -13.02 15.23
CA ALA A 233 13.96 -13.05 14.98
C ALA A 233 14.27 -12.81 13.50
N ILE A 234 15.26 -11.95 13.23
CA ILE A 234 15.78 -11.71 11.88
C ILE A 234 16.60 -12.92 11.46
N GLN A 235 16.15 -13.58 10.40
CA GLN A 235 16.78 -14.78 9.83
C GLN A 235 17.86 -14.40 8.81
N PRO A 236 18.89 -15.24 8.64
CA PRO A 236 19.84 -15.06 7.54
C PRO A 236 19.12 -15.15 6.20
N ALA A 237 19.51 -14.31 5.25
CA ALA A 237 18.96 -14.31 3.89
C ALA A 237 19.00 -15.70 3.23
N ASP A 238 19.97 -16.56 3.56
CA ASP A 238 20.11 -17.91 2.98
C ASP A 238 19.02 -18.91 3.45
N ALA A 239 18.32 -18.63 4.55
CA ALA A 239 17.18 -19.43 5.00
C ALA A 239 15.86 -19.08 4.28
N MET A 240 15.83 -17.99 3.50
CA MET A 240 14.61 -17.37 2.97
C MET A 240 13.73 -18.33 2.17
N GLU A 241 14.28 -19.05 1.18
CA GLU A 241 13.48 -19.94 0.32
C GLU A 241 12.99 -21.20 1.04
N ALA A 242 13.67 -21.63 2.12
CA ALA A 242 13.21 -22.74 2.95
C ALA A 242 12.02 -22.28 3.82
N THR A 243 12.20 -21.18 4.56
CA THR A 243 11.18 -20.61 5.44
C THR A 243 9.91 -20.22 4.68
N ILE A 244 10.02 -19.58 3.51
CA ILE A 244 8.87 -19.20 2.68
C ILE A 244 8.04 -20.41 2.26
N ARG A 245 8.69 -21.50 1.81
CA ARG A 245 7.99 -22.72 1.40
C ARG A 245 7.35 -23.42 2.60
N GLN A 246 8.06 -23.52 3.73
CA GLN A 246 7.56 -24.17 4.94
C GLN A 246 6.36 -23.42 5.55
N ALA A 247 6.39 -22.08 5.56
CA ALA A 247 5.31 -21.25 6.09
C ALA A 247 4.22 -20.90 5.05
N GLY A 248 4.32 -21.41 3.81
CA GLY A 248 3.34 -21.17 2.75
C GLY A 248 3.19 -19.70 2.34
N ILE A 249 4.25 -18.90 2.47
CA ILE A 249 4.19 -17.44 2.28
C ILE A 249 4.01 -17.11 0.79
N LYS A 250 2.94 -16.39 0.47
CA LYS A 250 2.59 -15.98 -0.91
C LYS A 250 2.77 -14.48 -1.21
N LEU A 251 2.89 -13.66 -0.17
CA LEU A 251 3.10 -12.22 -0.25
C LEU A 251 4.41 -11.85 0.42
N ALA A 252 5.21 -10.99 -0.21
CA ALA A 252 6.47 -10.51 0.34
C ALA A 252 6.62 -8.99 0.23
N VAL A 253 7.39 -8.41 1.14
CA VAL A 253 7.78 -6.99 1.15
C VAL A 253 9.29 -6.90 0.92
N ILE A 254 9.70 -6.12 -0.07
CA ILE A 254 11.11 -5.83 -0.35
C ILE A 254 11.43 -4.41 0.13
N ALA A 255 12.30 -4.30 1.15
CA ALA A 255 12.78 -3.06 1.75
C ALA A 255 14.33 -3.00 1.77
N VAL A 256 14.97 -3.61 0.75
CA VAL A 256 16.44 -3.61 0.55
C VAL A 256 16.89 -2.48 -0.38
N PRO A 257 18.19 -2.14 -0.43
CA PRO A 257 18.72 -1.20 -1.42
C PRO A 257 18.50 -1.66 -2.87
N ALA A 258 18.35 -0.69 -3.77
CA ALA A 258 18.11 -0.87 -5.21
C ALA A 258 18.94 -2.00 -5.86
N ALA A 259 20.25 -2.04 -5.58
CA ALA A 259 21.18 -3.01 -6.14
C ALA A 259 20.86 -4.49 -5.78
N ALA A 260 20.22 -4.75 -4.64
CA ALA A 260 19.90 -6.10 -4.18
C ALA A 260 18.47 -6.54 -4.58
N ALA A 261 17.56 -5.60 -4.85
CA ALA A 261 16.13 -5.86 -4.97
C ALA A 261 15.78 -6.87 -6.07
N GLN A 262 16.43 -6.81 -7.25
CA GLN A 262 16.19 -7.75 -8.35
C GLN A 262 16.71 -9.17 -8.06
N GLN A 263 17.72 -9.34 -7.20
CA GLN A 263 18.15 -10.66 -6.77
C GLN A 263 17.18 -11.24 -5.74
N VAL A 264 16.76 -10.43 -4.77
CA VAL A 264 15.73 -10.78 -3.78
C VAL A 264 14.43 -11.20 -4.47
N ALA A 265 13.91 -10.41 -5.42
CA ALA A 265 12.68 -10.72 -6.15
C ALA A 265 12.75 -12.08 -6.86
N ARG A 266 13.86 -12.40 -7.54
CA ARG A 266 14.05 -13.71 -8.18
C ARG A 266 14.03 -14.87 -7.18
N ARG A 267 14.66 -14.71 -6.01
CA ARG A 267 14.66 -15.71 -4.93
C ARG A 267 13.27 -15.92 -4.33
N LEU A 268 12.53 -14.83 -4.08
CA LEU A 268 11.14 -14.89 -3.60
C LEU A 268 10.23 -15.63 -4.57
N VAL A 269 10.30 -15.32 -5.88
CA VAL A 269 9.52 -16.02 -6.91
C VAL A 269 9.91 -17.51 -6.99
N ALA A 270 11.21 -17.83 -6.93
CA ALA A 270 11.68 -19.23 -6.88
C ALA A 270 11.28 -19.99 -5.59
N ALA A 271 10.91 -19.27 -4.54
CA ALA A 271 10.32 -19.84 -3.32
C ALA A 271 8.79 -20.00 -3.40
N GLY A 272 8.13 -19.48 -4.45
CA GLY A 272 6.70 -19.61 -4.67
C GLY A 272 5.87 -18.40 -4.19
N VAL A 273 6.49 -17.22 -4.02
CA VAL A 273 5.80 -15.95 -3.79
C VAL A 273 5.10 -15.49 -5.07
N GLU A 274 3.84 -15.07 -4.94
CA GLU A 274 2.96 -14.67 -6.04
C GLU A 274 2.70 -13.15 -6.06
N ALA A 275 2.90 -12.46 -4.94
CA ALA A 275 2.75 -11.01 -4.84
C ALA A 275 3.93 -10.36 -4.09
N ILE A 276 4.40 -9.22 -4.59
CA ILE A 276 5.52 -8.46 -4.02
C ILE A 276 5.14 -6.98 -3.86
N LEU A 277 5.25 -6.47 -2.64
CA LEU A 277 5.25 -5.04 -2.34
C LEU A 277 6.69 -4.54 -2.31
N ASN A 278 7.07 -3.71 -3.27
CA ASN A 278 8.44 -3.26 -3.47
C ASN A 278 8.62 -1.79 -3.04
N PHE A 279 9.48 -1.55 -2.05
CA PHE A 279 9.91 -0.21 -1.64
C PHE A 279 11.30 0.17 -2.18
N ALA A 280 12.00 -0.72 -2.90
CA ALA A 280 13.24 -0.36 -3.55
C ALA A 280 12.93 0.50 -4.80
N PRO A 281 13.66 1.61 -5.04
CA PRO A 281 13.41 2.53 -6.16
C PRO A 281 13.93 1.97 -7.49
N VAL A 282 13.42 0.80 -7.88
CA VAL A 282 13.73 0.08 -9.12
C VAL A 282 12.48 -0.64 -9.63
N THR A 283 12.34 -0.75 -10.95
CA THR A 283 11.33 -1.63 -11.56
C THR A 283 11.83 -3.06 -11.53
N LEU A 284 11.13 -3.94 -10.80
CA LEU A 284 11.45 -5.36 -10.74
C LEU A 284 11.00 -6.10 -12.00
N GLN A 285 11.88 -6.94 -12.54
CA GLN A 285 11.57 -7.89 -13.60
C GLN A 285 11.15 -9.22 -12.97
N VAL A 286 9.89 -9.62 -13.18
CA VAL A 286 9.31 -10.87 -12.67
C VAL A 286 8.59 -11.64 -13.79
N PRO A 287 8.41 -12.97 -13.66
CA PRO A 287 7.63 -13.74 -14.62
C PRO A 287 6.14 -13.33 -14.66
N PRO A 288 5.42 -13.62 -15.77
CA PRO A 288 3.97 -13.49 -15.82
C PRO A 288 3.29 -14.25 -14.68
N GLY A 289 2.25 -13.67 -14.11
CA GLY A 289 1.51 -14.22 -12.96
C GLY A 289 2.00 -13.75 -11.60
N VAL A 290 3.20 -13.16 -11.49
CA VAL A 290 3.66 -12.49 -10.26
C VAL A 290 3.20 -11.04 -10.26
N VAL A 291 2.47 -10.63 -9.22
CA VAL A 291 1.99 -9.25 -9.06
C VAL A 291 3.04 -8.42 -8.31
N VAL A 292 3.46 -7.29 -8.89
CA VAL A 292 4.36 -6.33 -8.22
C VAL A 292 3.64 -5.00 -8.02
N GLN A 293 3.64 -4.51 -6.79
CA GLN A 293 3.24 -3.14 -6.46
C GLN A 293 4.47 -2.38 -5.96
N ASN A 294 4.89 -1.35 -6.70
CA ASN A 294 5.96 -0.45 -6.28
C ASN A 294 5.38 0.68 -5.41
N ILE A 295 6.10 1.05 -4.36
CA ILE A 295 5.83 2.21 -3.51
C ILE A 295 7.10 3.06 -3.45
N ASP A 296 7.12 4.17 -4.17
CA ASP A 296 8.23 5.13 -4.15
C ASP A 296 7.76 6.44 -3.51
N LEU A 297 8.03 6.58 -2.21
CA LEU A 297 7.68 7.79 -1.45
C LEU A 297 8.36 9.05 -1.99
N THR A 298 9.48 8.93 -2.70
CA THR A 298 10.17 10.07 -3.29
C THR A 298 9.41 10.59 -4.51
N LEU A 299 8.90 9.71 -5.37
CA LEU A 299 8.07 10.10 -6.52
C LEU A 299 6.74 10.71 -6.07
N GLU A 300 6.12 10.21 -5.00
CA GLU A 300 4.91 10.81 -4.41
C GLU A 300 5.19 12.24 -3.90
N LEU A 301 6.28 12.44 -3.14
CA LEU A 301 6.67 13.77 -2.63
C LEU A 301 7.05 14.74 -3.77
N GLN A 302 7.73 14.27 -4.82
CA GLN A 302 8.03 15.07 -6.01
C GLN A 302 6.75 15.48 -6.76
N SER A 303 5.75 14.60 -6.81
CA SER A 303 4.44 14.90 -7.40
C SER A 303 3.69 15.96 -6.59
N LEU A 304 3.74 15.88 -5.25
CA LEU A 304 3.18 16.92 -4.38
C LEU A 304 3.91 18.27 -4.53
N ALA A 305 5.21 18.27 -4.83
CA ALA A 305 5.99 19.49 -5.06
C ALA A 305 5.54 20.30 -6.30
N TYR A 306 4.73 19.73 -7.19
CA TYR A 306 4.08 20.48 -8.27
C TYR A 306 3.07 21.51 -7.73
N TYR A 307 2.26 21.14 -6.74
CA TYR A 307 1.15 21.95 -6.24
C TYR A 307 1.55 23.09 -5.29
N ILE A 308 2.80 23.10 -4.81
CA ILE A 308 3.35 24.18 -3.97
C ILE A 308 4.12 25.23 -4.78
N ARG A 309 4.20 25.08 -6.10
CA ARG A 309 4.88 26.05 -6.97
C ARG A 309 4.00 27.29 -7.10
N PRO A 310 4.48 28.51 -6.75
CA PRO A 310 3.75 29.72 -7.06
C PRO A 310 3.61 29.84 -8.59
N GLU A 311 2.47 30.36 -9.07
CA GLU A 311 2.34 30.69 -10.49
C GLU A 311 3.47 31.65 -10.91
N PRO A 312 4.01 31.51 -12.13
CA PRO A 312 4.93 32.51 -12.66
C PRO A 312 4.19 33.84 -12.68
N ALA A 313 4.76 34.87 -12.06
CA ALA A 313 4.18 36.21 -12.07
C ALA A 313 4.02 36.66 -13.53
N THR A 314 2.78 36.79 -13.98
CA THR A 314 2.45 37.35 -15.29
C THR A 314 2.88 38.82 -15.30
N GLY A 315 3.99 39.09 -15.98
CA GLY A 315 4.53 40.43 -16.21
C GLY A 315 3.86 41.14 -17.38
#